data_AF-A0A942NYW1-F1
#
_entry.id   AF-A0A942NYW1-F1
#
_cell.length_a   1.000
_cell.length_b   1.000
_cell.length_c   1.000
_cell.angle_alpha   90.00
_cell.angle_beta   90.00
_cell.angle_gamma   90.00
#
_symmetry.space_group_name_H-M   'P 1'
#
loop_
_entity.id
_entity.type
_entity.pdbx_description
1 polymer ?
#
loop_
_entity_poly.entity_id
_entity_poly.type
_entity_poly.pdbx_seq_one_letter_code
_entity_poly.pdbx_strand_id
1 'polypeptide(L)'
;MELTLKQYLENPTGKGSAVSYIKLIKNEYDPKYEALLDLHKEFDTSIYFVKDSYYIHIKIPSETVKNVLYDVVIKFEKKRYSSSNNIKDWPIRVVCNSPSFVYTYTNVFRKNKLLIEELKYILPKKAIDEPAVVRNPYGNVGFEKTIYYACQYIKDNFSSVSILDNIADKSGLKELKSELIEFDVIMALIKKEKSEEKIKNARKRKEKEKRKRLTNTNSFVNKQSINTIVPKISAINIINGISKTNKVKSISRVKIVGKK
;
A
#
# COMPACT_ATOMS: atom_id res chain seq x y z
N MET A 1 -31.89 9.16 3.49
CA MET A 1 -31.37 9.41 2.12
C MET A 1 -31.34 8.08 1.40
N GLU A 2 -31.53 8.06 0.09
CA GLU A 2 -31.34 6.88 -0.74
C GLU A 2 -30.28 7.24 -1.80
N LEU A 3 -29.19 6.48 -1.85
CA LEU A 3 -28.05 6.75 -2.72
C LEU A 3 -27.74 5.49 -3.50
N THR A 4 -27.82 5.54 -4.82
CA THR A 4 -27.53 4.40 -5.70
C THR A 4 -26.05 4.28 -6.02
N LEU A 5 -25.62 3.11 -6.52
CA LEU A 5 -24.24 2.92 -6.98
C LEU A 5 -23.86 3.97 -8.04
N LYS A 6 -24.74 4.20 -9.01
CA LYS A 6 -24.56 5.22 -10.05
C LYS A 6 -24.45 6.62 -9.44
N GLN A 7 -25.36 6.97 -8.52
CA GLN A 7 -25.34 8.28 -7.87
C GLN A 7 -24.07 8.48 -7.04
N TYR A 8 -23.55 7.45 -6.37
CA TYR A 8 -22.29 7.55 -5.63
C TYR A 8 -21.12 7.84 -6.58
N LEU A 9 -21.05 7.20 -7.75
CA LEU A 9 -19.99 7.41 -8.75
C LEU A 9 -20.10 8.73 -9.52
N GLU A 10 -21.30 9.29 -9.62
CA GLU A 10 -21.56 10.55 -10.31
C GLU A 10 -21.48 11.74 -9.36
N ASN A 11 -22.19 11.70 -8.22
CA ASN A 11 -22.30 12.79 -7.27
C ASN A 11 -22.89 12.32 -5.92
N PRO A 12 -22.06 11.92 -4.94
CA PRO A 12 -22.52 11.45 -3.63
C PRO A 12 -23.02 12.57 -2.71
N THR A 13 -22.67 13.84 -2.98
CA THR A 13 -23.06 15.02 -2.19
C THR A 13 -24.45 15.55 -2.55
N GLY A 14 -25.04 15.10 -3.67
CA GLY A 14 -26.41 15.44 -4.08
C GLY A 14 -26.52 16.68 -4.99
N LYS A 15 -27.75 16.97 -5.42
CA LYS A 15 -28.08 18.06 -6.36
C LYS A 15 -27.67 19.42 -5.76
N GLY A 16 -26.89 20.21 -6.50
CA GLY A 16 -26.40 21.54 -6.07
C GLY A 16 -24.90 21.63 -5.77
N SER A 17 -24.19 20.51 -5.78
CA SER A 17 -22.72 20.50 -5.67
C SER A 17 -22.06 20.98 -6.96
N ALA A 18 -20.97 21.74 -6.85
CA ALA A 18 -20.26 22.28 -8.00
C ALA A 18 -19.71 21.14 -8.89
N VAL A 19 -20.23 21.01 -10.11
CA VAL A 19 -19.86 19.97 -11.09
C VAL A 19 -18.34 19.93 -11.33
N SER A 20 -17.69 21.09 -11.31
CA SER A 20 -16.23 21.22 -11.47
C SER A 20 -15.44 20.52 -10.35
N TYR A 21 -15.93 20.57 -9.10
CA TYR A 21 -15.28 19.93 -7.96
C TYR A 21 -15.36 18.40 -8.05
N ILE A 22 -16.52 17.89 -8.46
CA ILE A 22 -16.74 16.45 -8.70
C ILE A 22 -15.78 15.94 -9.78
N LYS A 23 -15.66 16.67 -10.90
CA LYS A 23 -14.76 16.29 -11.99
C LYS A 23 -13.30 16.25 -11.54
N LEU A 24 -12.88 17.20 -10.71
CA LEU A 24 -11.51 17.23 -10.15
C LEU A 24 -11.23 15.98 -9.29
N ILE A 25 -12.17 15.59 -8.42
CA ILE A 25 -12.01 14.38 -7.59
C ILE A 25 -11.88 13.14 -8.48
N LYS A 26 -12.76 12.99 -9.47
CA LYS A 26 -12.72 11.83 -10.37
C LYS A 26 -11.43 11.77 -11.18
N ASN A 27 -10.96 12.91 -11.70
CA ASN A 27 -9.67 13.01 -12.38
C ASN A 27 -8.48 12.63 -11.48
N GLU A 28 -8.62 12.77 -10.16
CA GLU A 28 -7.61 12.28 -9.21
C GLU A 28 -7.76 10.79 -8.92
N TYR A 29 -8.99 10.29 -8.80
CA TYR A 29 -9.26 8.94 -8.32
C TYR A 29 -9.14 7.90 -9.44
N ASP A 30 -9.58 8.20 -10.65
CA ASP A 30 -9.58 7.27 -11.79
C ASP A 30 -8.16 6.77 -12.11
N PRO A 31 -7.12 7.62 -12.28
CA PRO A 31 -5.78 7.12 -12.57
C PRO A 31 -5.18 6.25 -11.45
N LYS A 32 -5.57 6.52 -10.20
CA LYS A 32 -5.12 5.77 -9.03
C LYS A 32 -5.81 4.40 -8.94
N TYR A 33 -7.09 4.33 -9.33
CA TYR A 33 -7.82 3.08 -9.47
C TYR A 33 -7.17 2.19 -10.54
N GLU A 34 -6.91 2.74 -11.73
CA GLU A 34 -6.25 2.00 -12.81
C GLU A 34 -4.85 1.51 -12.38
N ALA A 35 -4.06 2.37 -11.74
CA ALA A 35 -2.73 1.97 -11.24
C ALA A 35 -2.77 0.83 -10.19
N LEU A 36 -3.84 0.76 -9.38
CA LEU A 36 -4.03 -0.35 -8.45
C LEU A 36 -4.40 -1.65 -9.19
N LEU A 37 -5.25 -1.57 -10.22
CA LEU A 37 -5.59 -2.72 -11.05
C LEU A 37 -4.41 -3.22 -11.89
N ASP A 38 -3.58 -2.32 -12.43
CA ASP A 38 -2.35 -2.70 -13.14
C ASP A 38 -1.39 -3.50 -12.25
N LEU A 39 -1.33 -3.15 -10.95
CA LEU A 39 -0.44 -3.80 -9.99
C LEU A 39 -0.99 -5.14 -9.48
N HIS A 40 -2.30 -5.22 -9.24
CA HIS A 40 -2.93 -6.35 -8.56
C HIS A 40 -3.74 -7.27 -9.48
N LYS A 41 -3.96 -6.87 -10.75
CA LYS A 41 -4.86 -7.46 -11.77
C LYS A 41 -6.34 -7.43 -11.40
N GLU A 42 -6.67 -7.81 -10.18
CA GLU A 42 -8.01 -7.79 -9.61
C GLU A 42 -7.96 -7.50 -8.10
N PHE A 43 -9.09 -7.11 -7.52
CA PHE A 43 -9.22 -7.01 -6.07
C PHE A 43 -9.76 -8.32 -5.51
N ASP A 44 -9.23 -8.73 -4.35
CA ASP A 44 -9.77 -9.86 -3.60
C ASP A 44 -11.23 -9.54 -3.19
N THR A 45 -12.15 -10.34 -3.73
CA THR A 45 -13.58 -10.06 -3.73
C THR A 45 -14.38 -11.32 -3.41
N SER A 46 -15.22 -11.23 -2.38
CA SER A 46 -16.19 -12.24 -1.98
C SER A 46 -17.61 -11.68 -2.09
N ILE A 47 -18.55 -12.45 -2.67
CA ILE A 47 -19.95 -12.04 -2.81
C ILE A 47 -20.80 -13.02 -2.02
N TYR A 48 -21.68 -12.51 -1.16
CA TYR A 48 -22.62 -13.31 -0.37
C TYR A 48 -24.05 -12.90 -0.65
N PHE A 49 -24.97 -13.87 -0.65
CA PHE A 49 -26.41 -13.62 -0.73
C PHE A 49 -27.12 -14.05 0.57
N VAL A 50 -27.66 -13.08 1.31
CA VAL A 50 -28.29 -13.30 2.62
C VAL A 50 -29.60 -12.54 2.71
N LYS A 51 -30.71 -13.25 2.96
CA LYS A 51 -32.04 -12.66 3.18
C LYS A 51 -32.39 -11.60 2.14
N ASP A 52 -32.36 -11.97 0.86
CA ASP A 52 -32.64 -11.09 -0.28
C ASP A 52 -31.71 -9.89 -0.43
N SER A 53 -30.48 -9.97 0.10
CA SER A 53 -29.47 -8.92 -0.06
C SER A 53 -28.15 -9.50 -0.51
N TYR A 54 -27.48 -8.83 -1.44
CA TYR A 54 -26.09 -9.11 -1.77
C TYR A 54 -25.17 -8.30 -0.85
N TYR A 55 -24.07 -8.91 -0.44
CA TYR A 55 -22.96 -8.27 0.25
C TYR A 55 -21.72 -8.53 -0.60
N ILE A 56 -21.17 -7.48 -1.20
CA ILE A 56 -19.95 -7.55 -1.98
C ILE A 56 -18.82 -7.03 -1.09
N HIS A 57 -17.98 -7.93 -0.61
CA HIS A 57 -16.81 -7.66 0.21
C HIS A 57 -15.59 -7.55 -0.70
N ILE A 58 -14.93 -6.40 -0.70
CA ILE A 58 -13.77 -6.10 -1.55
C ILE A 58 -12.63 -5.61 -0.65
N LYS A 59 -11.47 -6.26 -0.76
CA LYS A 59 -10.26 -5.85 -0.06
C LYS A 59 -9.44 -4.91 -0.94
N ILE A 60 -9.47 -3.61 -0.60
CA ILE A 60 -8.81 -2.55 -1.37
C ILE A 60 -7.41 -2.28 -0.83
N PRO A 61 -6.34 -2.38 -1.64
CA PRO A 61 -4.98 -2.08 -1.18
C PRO A 61 -4.79 -0.61 -0.79
N SER A 62 -4.02 -0.38 0.27
CA SER A 62 -3.61 0.97 0.67
C SER A 62 -2.53 1.52 -0.28
N GLU A 63 -2.78 2.70 -0.84
CA GLU A 63 -1.79 3.40 -1.70
C GLU A 63 -0.54 3.85 -0.94
N THR A 64 -0.64 4.03 0.38
CA THR A 64 0.41 4.69 1.19
C THR A 64 1.14 3.76 2.14
N VAL A 65 0.57 2.58 2.43
CA VAL A 65 1.12 1.64 3.39
C VAL A 65 1.10 0.26 2.76
N LYS A 66 2.28 -0.33 2.60
CA LYS A 66 2.42 -1.67 2.00
C LYS A 66 1.74 -2.72 2.86
N ASN A 67 1.26 -3.77 2.22
CA ASN A 67 0.64 -4.95 2.86
C ASN A 67 -0.59 -4.63 3.74
N VAL A 68 -1.18 -3.44 3.60
CA VAL A 68 -2.43 -3.08 4.27
C VAL A 68 -3.54 -3.10 3.23
N LEU A 69 -4.56 -3.90 3.48
CA LEU A 69 -5.80 -3.95 2.71
C LEU A 69 -6.94 -3.42 3.58
N TYR A 70 -7.81 -2.61 3.00
CA TYR A 70 -9.02 -2.12 3.66
C TYR A 70 -10.21 -2.95 3.21
N ASP A 71 -11.03 -3.39 4.14
CA ASP A 71 -12.28 -4.06 3.85
C ASP A 71 -13.35 -3.02 3.51
N VAL A 72 -13.94 -3.17 2.33
CA VAL A 72 -15.11 -2.40 1.89
C VAL A 72 -16.23 -3.39 1.60
N VAL A 73 -17.38 -3.23 2.26
CA VAL A 73 -18.57 -4.03 1.95
C VAL A 73 -19.65 -3.13 1.39
N ILE A 74 -20.16 -3.48 0.21
CA ILE A 74 -21.31 -2.84 -0.43
C ILE A 74 -22.51 -3.79 -0.37
N LYS A 75 -23.61 -3.32 0.22
CA LYS A 75 -24.87 -4.06 0.33
C LYS A 75 -25.90 -3.56 -0.67
N PHE A 76 -26.53 -4.49 -1.36
CA PHE A 76 -27.64 -4.29 -2.30
C PHE A 76 -28.87 -5.07 -1.84
N GLU A 77 -30.05 -4.44 -1.75
CA GLU A 77 -31.31 -5.11 -1.36
C GLU A 77 -32.12 -5.54 -2.60
N LYS A 78 -32.13 -6.85 -2.92
CA LYS A 78 -32.78 -7.41 -4.13
C LYS A 78 -34.30 -7.24 -4.11
N LYS A 79 -34.95 -7.51 -2.97
CA LYS A 79 -36.42 -7.52 -2.87
C LYS A 79 -37.08 -6.19 -3.25
N ARG A 80 -36.38 -5.07 -3.05
CA ARG A 80 -36.94 -3.73 -3.28
C ARG A 80 -36.77 -3.25 -4.72
N TYR A 81 -35.89 -3.87 -5.52
CA TYR A 81 -35.53 -3.44 -6.89
C TYR A 81 -35.53 -4.60 -7.90
N SER A 82 -36.28 -5.67 -7.61
CA SER A 82 -36.31 -6.92 -8.38
C SER A 82 -36.77 -6.78 -9.84
N SER A 83 -37.34 -5.63 -10.21
CA SER A 83 -37.75 -5.33 -11.59
C SER A 83 -36.62 -4.81 -12.48
N SER A 84 -35.47 -4.43 -11.91
CA SER A 84 -34.30 -3.97 -12.67
C SER A 84 -33.17 -5.00 -12.59
N ASN A 85 -32.74 -5.52 -13.74
CA ASN A 85 -31.54 -6.36 -13.83
C ASN A 85 -30.23 -5.60 -13.66
N ASN A 86 -30.26 -4.25 -13.65
CA ASN A 86 -29.09 -3.41 -13.55
C ASN A 86 -28.87 -2.95 -12.10
N ILE A 87 -27.80 -3.44 -11.48
CA ILE A 87 -27.47 -3.12 -10.09
C ILE A 87 -26.96 -1.67 -9.91
N LYS A 88 -26.60 -0.98 -11.00
CA LYS A 88 -26.12 0.42 -10.93
C LYS A 88 -27.18 1.38 -10.40
N ASP A 89 -28.44 1.05 -10.63
CA ASP A 89 -29.58 1.88 -10.21
C ASP A 89 -30.10 1.48 -8.81
N TRP A 90 -29.48 0.50 -8.17
CA TRP A 90 -29.92 0.05 -6.85
C TRP A 90 -29.25 0.88 -5.74
N PRO A 91 -29.96 1.18 -4.64
CA PRO A 91 -29.38 1.81 -3.47
C PRO A 91 -28.29 0.95 -2.85
N ILE A 92 -27.25 1.64 -2.37
CA ILE A 92 -26.15 1.01 -1.66
C ILE A 92 -26.20 1.37 -0.18
N ARG A 93 -25.81 0.40 0.65
CA ARG A 93 -25.29 0.67 1.99
C ARG A 93 -23.86 0.18 2.05
N VAL A 94 -23.03 0.83 2.87
CA VAL A 94 -21.60 0.62 2.90
C VAL A 94 -21.10 0.42 4.33
N VAL A 95 -20.07 -0.41 4.50
CA VAL A 95 -19.16 -0.36 5.65
C VAL A 95 -17.73 -0.35 5.10
N CYS A 96 -16.84 0.40 5.73
CA CYS A 96 -15.46 0.51 5.30
C CYS A 96 -14.55 0.75 6.51
N ASN A 97 -13.45 0.03 6.63
CA ASN A 97 -12.48 0.21 7.73
C ASN A 97 -11.28 1.11 7.33
N SER A 98 -11.36 1.86 6.23
CA SER A 98 -10.31 2.82 5.87
C SER A 98 -10.24 3.97 6.89
N PRO A 99 -9.04 4.45 7.27
CA PRO A 99 -8.93 5.60 8.18
C PRO A 99 -9.63 6.85 7.68
N SER A 100 -9.62 7.07 6.36
CA SER A 100 -10.30 8.22 5.76
C SER A 100 -11.81 8.14 5.99
N PHE A 101 -12.42 6.98 5.75
CA PHE A 101 -13.84 6.75 6.03
C PHE A 101 -14.16 6.92 7.51
N VAL A 102 -13.41 6.24 8.37
CA VAL A 102 -13.68 6.21 9.82
C VAL A 102 -13.64 7.60 10.43
N TYR A 103 -12.64 8.42 10.07
CA TYR A 103 -12.50 9.75 10.66
C TYR A 103 -13.34 10.84 9.99
N THR A 104 -13.98 10.57 8.85
CA THR A 104 -14.65 11.61 8.03
C THR A 104 -16.13 11.34 7.80
N TYR A 105 -16.50 10.07 7.57
CA TYR A 105 -17.77 9.72 6.94
C TYR A 105 -18.64 8.77 7.77
N THR A 106 -18.10 8.02 8.72
CA THR A 106 -18.89 7.01 9.47
C THR A 106 -20.19 7.58 10.09
N ASN A 107 -20.11 8.67 10.84
CA ASN A 107 -21.29 9.26 11.49
C ASN A 107 -22.33 9.75 10.47
N VAL A 108 -21.90 10.42 9.41
CA VAL A 108 -22.83 10.93 8.38
C VAL A 108 -23.46 9.80 7.57
N PHE A 109 -22.71 8.73 7.26
CA PHE A 109 -23.26 7.55 6.58
C PHE A 109 -24.31 6.87 7.46
N ARG A 110 -24.06 6.72 8.77
CA ARG A 110 -25.06 6.22 9.72
C ARG A 110 -26.31 7.11 9.74
N LYS A 111 -26.15 8.43 9.96
CA LYS A 111 -27.28 9.38 10.03
C LYS A 111 -28.14 9.36 8.78
N ASN A 112 -27.53 9.14 7.62
CA ASN A 112 -28.22 9.07 6.33
C ASN A 112 -28.79 7.69 5.98
N LYS A 113 -28.64 6.68 6.86
CA LYS A 113 -29.02 5.28 6.65
C LYS A 113 -28.27 4.60 5.50
N LEU A 114 -27.05 5.06 5.24
CA LEU A 114 -26.11 4.52 4.25
C LEU A 114 -25.13 3.52 4.86
N LEU A 115 -25.11 3.34 6.19
CA LEU A 115 -24.24 2.37 6.86
C LEU A 115 -24.90 0.98 6.90
N ILE A 116 -24.11 -0.09 6.75
CA ILE A 116 -24.57 -1.47 7.00
C ILE A 116 -24.58 -1.71 8.52
N GLU A 117 -25.75 -1.58 9.15
CA GLU A 117 -25.92 -1.63 10.61
C GLU A 117 -25.43 -2.94 11.25
N GLU A 118 -25.60 -4.06 10.57
CA GLU A 118 -25.21 -5.40 11.03
C GLU A 118 -23.69 -5.65 10.97
N LEU A 119 -22.94 -4.79 10.28
CA LEU A 119 -21.48 -4.85 10.15
C LEU A 119 -20.75 -3.68 10.83
N LYS A 120 -21.48 -2.74 11.46
CA LYS A 120 -20.87 -1.56 12.10
C LYS A 120 -19.91 -1.86 13.25
N TYR A 121 -19.91 -3.10 13.76
CA TYR A 121 -19.03 -3.53 14.85
C TYR A 121 -17.54 -3.42 14.48
N ILE A 122 -17.20 -3.43 13.18
CA ILE A 122 -15.82 -3.24 12.72
C ILE A 122 -15.33 -1.80 12.88
N LEU A 123 -16.23 -0.87 13.21
CA LEU A 123 -15.96 0.56 13.32
C LEU A 123 -15.92 0.98 14.79
N PRO A 124 -15.05 1.94 15.15
CA PRO A 124 -14.97 2.41 16.53
C PRO A 124 -16.26 3.15 16.90
N LYS A 125 -16.81 2.85 18.08
CA LYS A 125 -18.06 3.45 18.60
C LYS A 125 -18.06 4.98 18.51
N LYS A 126 -16.93 5.60 18.81
CA LYS A 126 -16.75 7.06 18.72
C LYS A 126 -17.08 7.61 17.32
N ALA A 127 -16.57 6.99 16.26
CA ALA A 127 -16.83 7.42 14.89
C ALA A 127 -18.29 7.19 14.45
N ILE A 128 -18.96 6.21 15.06
CA ILE A 128 -20.37 5.91 14.83
C ILE A 128 -21.27 6.97 15.49
N ASP A 129 -20.95 7.36 16.72
CA ASP A 129 -21.79 8.22 17.56
C ASP A 129 -21.50 9.72 17.37
N GLU A 130 -20.24 10.10 17.15
CA GLU A 130 -19.82 11.50 17.12
C GLU A 130 -19.58 12.02 15.68
N PRO A 131 -20.03 13.24 15.36
CA PRO A 131 -19.74 13.87 14.07
C PRO A 131 -18.26 14.23 13.92
N ALA A 132 -17.74 14.14 12.70
CA ALA A 132 -16.37 14.50 12.38
C ALA A 132 -16.21 16.02 12.21
N VAL A 133 -16.04 16.76 13.30
CA VAL A 133 -16.01 18.24 13.29
C VAL A 133 -14.85 18.86 12.52
N VAL A 134 -13.71 18.16 12.37
CA VAL A 134 -12.53 18.69 11.65
C VAL A 134 -12.56 18.30 10.17
N ARG A 135 -12.78 17.01 9.87
CA ARG A 135 -12.68 16.49 8.50
C ARG A 135 -13.96 16.65 7.69
N ASN A 136 -15.10 16.72 8.36
CA ASN A 136 -16.42 16.89 7.73
C ASN A 136 -17.34 17.76 8.61
N PRO A 137 -16.98 19.04 8.82
CA PRO A 137 -17.71 19.95 9.71
C PRO A 137 -19.19 20.11 9.33
N TYR A 138 -19.50 20.00 8.04
CA TYR A 138 -20.85 20.15 7.50
C TYR A 138 -21.65 18.84 7.46
N GLY A 139 -21.02 17.70 7.78
CA GLY A 139 -21.70 16.40 7.77
C GLY A 139 -22.24 16.02 6.40
N ASN A 140 -21.48 16.28 5.33
CA ASN A 140 -21.85 15.93 3.97
C ASN A 140 -21.47 14.49 3.65
N VAL A 141 -22.32 13.78 2.93
CA VAL A 141 -21.93 12.53 2.25
C VAL A 141 -21.05 12.94 1.08
N GLY A 142 -19.88 12.32 0.93
CA GLY A 142 -18.91 12.70 -0.11
C GLY A 142 -18.15 11.50 -0.63
N PHE A 143 -17.25 11.76 -1.57
CA PHE A 143 -16.35 10.73 -2.06
C PHE A 143 -15.40 10.30 -0.95
N GLU A 144 -15.48 9.03 -0.60
CA GLU A 144 -14.44 8.29 0.07
C GLU A 144 -13.76 7.38 -0.95
N LYS A 145 -12.43 7.44 -0.99
CA LYS A 145 -11.62 6.89 -2.07
C LYS A 145 -11.73 5.36 -2.19
N THR A 146 -11.64 4.63 -1.08
CA THR A 146 -11.74 3.17 -1.11
C THR A 146 -13.14 2.68 -1.48
N ILE A 147 -14.19 3.39 -1.04
CA ILE A 147 -15.57 3.14 -1.48
C ILE A 147 -15.72 3.48 -2.96
N TYR A 148 -15.09 4.54 -3.46
CA TYR A 148 -15.09 4.86 -4.89
C TYR A 148 -14.48 3.73 -5.72
N TYR A 149 -13.33 3.19 -5.30
CA TYR A 149 -12.69 2.05 -5.96
C TYR A 149 -13.56 0.80 -5.93
N ALA A 150 -14.16 0.48 -4.79
CA ALA A 150 -15.11 -0.62 -4.68
C ALA A 150 -16.31 -0.45 -5.61
N CYS A 151 -16.92 0.75 -5.65
CA CYS A 151 -18.05 1.03 -6.52
C CYS A 151 -17.68 0.96 -8.01
N GLN A 152 -16.50 1.48 -8.39
CA GLN A 152 -16.00 1.42 -9.75
C GLN A 152 -15.72 -0.04 -10.15
N TYR A 153 -15.08 -0.82 -9.27
CA TYR A 153 -14.83 -2.24 -9.48
C TYR A 153 -16.13 -3.03 -9.67
N ILE A 154 -17.17 -2.75 -8.87
CA ILE A 154 -18.49 -3.37 -9.03
C ILE A 154 -19.13 -2.99 -10.37
N LYS A 155 -19.04 -1.72 -10.76
CA LYS A 155 -19.58 -1.23 -12.04
C LYS A 155 -18.95 -1.96 -13.23
N ASP A 156 -17.64 -2.22 -13.15
CA ASP A 156 -16.84 -2.80 -14.22
C ASP A 156 -17.01 -4.34 -14.30
N ASN A 157 -17.14 -5.02 -13.15
CA ASN A 157 -17.11 -6.50 -13.08
C ASN A 157 -18.47 -7.16 -12.82
N PHE A 158 -19.40 -6.48 -12.13
CA PHE A 158 -20.63 -7.10 -11.62
C PHE A 158 -21.90 -6.38 -12.08
N SER A 159 -21.95 -5.97 -13.35
CA SER A 159 -22.97 -5.04 -13.86
C SER A 159 -24.43 -5.52 -13.82
N SER A 160 -24.72 -6.81 -13.57
CA SER A 160 -26.08 -7.36 -13.58
C SER A 160 -26.37 -8.30 -12.41
N VAL A 161 -27.66 -8.42 -12.07
CA VAL A 161 -28.16 -9.33 -11.03
C VAL A 161 -27.83 -10.79 -11.35
N SER A 162 -27.91 -11.18 -12.62
CA SER A 162 -27.58 -12.55 -13.06
C SER A 162 -26.13 -12.92 -12.76
N ILE A 163 -25.19 -11.98 -12.91
CA ILE A 163 -23.78 -12.20 -12.54
C ILE A 163 -23.66 -12.43 -11.04
N LEU A 164 -24.32 -11.60 -10.23
CA LEU A 164 -24.31 -11.77 -8.78
C LEU A 164 -24.95 -13.09 -8.34
N ASP A 165 -26.07 -13.49 -8.93
CA ASP A 165 -26.75 -14.77 -8.63
C ASP A 165 -25.87 -15.99 -8.92
N ASN A 166 -25.01 -15.91 -9.96
CA ASN A 166 -24.11 -16.99 -10.34
C ASN A 166 -22.88 -17.12 -9.43
N ILE A 167 -22.41 -16.02 -8.84
CA ILE A 167 -21.16 -15.98 -8.07
C ILE A 167 -21.42 -16.00 -6.56
N ALA A 168 -22.57 -15.48 -6.10
CA ALA A 168 -22.82 -15.28 -4.69
C ALA A 168 -22.86 -16.59 -3.89
N ASP A 169 -22.04 -16.62 -2.84
CA ASP A 169 -22.05 -17.69 -1.85
C ASP A 169 -23.28 -17.56 -0.93
N LYS A 170 -23.85 -18.71 -0.59
CA LYS A 170 -25.00 -18.88 0.31
C LYS A 170 -24.59 -19.30 1.72
N SER A 171 -23.30 -19.48 2.00
CA SER A 171 -22.71 -19.75 3.33
C SER A 171 -23.15 -18.73 4.39
N GLY A 172 -23.43 -17.50 3.96
CA GLY A 172 -24.21 -16.52 4.68
C GLY A 172 -23.38 -15.50 5.46
N LEU A 173 -24.06 -14.72 6.31
CA LEU A 173 -23.46 -13.55 6.99
C LEU A 173 -22.35 -13.94 7.98
N LYS A 174 -22.30 -15.18 8.45
CA LYS A 174 -21.30 -15.64 9.40
C LYS A 174 -19.91 -15.66 8.78
N GLU A 175 -19.78 -16.18 7.56
CA GLU A 175 -18.51 -16.28 6.84
C GLU A 175 -17.97 -14.88 6.51
N LEU A 176 -18.82 -14.01 5.97
CA LEU A 176 -18.48 -12.60 5.77
C LEU A 176 -17.94 -11.95 7.05
N LYS A 177 -18.60 -12.16 8.19
CA LYS A 177 -18.18 -11.56 9.46
C LYS A 177 -16.82 -12.05 9.95
N SER A 178 -16.42 -13.29 9.64
CA SER A 178 -15.10 -13.81 10.01
C SER A 178 -13.96 -13.28 9.13
N GLU A 179 -14.26 -12.80 7.92
CA GLU A 179 -13.25 -12.23 7.02
C GLU A 179 -12.96 -10.76 7.25
N LEU A 180 -13.87 -10.05 7.93
CA LEU A 180 -13.78 -8.62 8.18
C LEU A 180 -12.79 -8.29 9.29
N ILE A 181 -11.91 -7.32 9.02
CA ILE A 181 -10.94 -6.83 10.00
C ILE A 181 -11.50 -5.58 10.68
N GLU A 182 -11.43 -5.55 12.01
CA GLU A 182 -11.81 -4.37 12.79
C GLU A 182 -10.83 -3.21 12.57
N PHE A 183 -11.34 -1.98 12.63
CA PHE A 183 -10.56 -0.76 12.39
C PHE A 183 -9.30 -0.65 13.26
N ASP A 184 -9.39 -1.00 14.54
CA ASP A 184 -8.26 -0.89 15.46
C ASP A 184 -7.12 -1.85 15.09
N VAL A 185 -7.46 -3.01 14.51
CA VAL A 185 -6.48 -3.96 13.96
C VAL A 185 -5.81 -3.38 12.72
N ILE A 186 -6.57 -2.76 11.81
CA ILE A 186 -6.01 -2.04 10.64
C ILE A 186 -5.05 -0.93 11.09
N MET A 187 -5.42 -0.15 12.11
CA MET A 187 -4.56 0.91 12.65
C MET A 187 -3.27 0.36 13.27
N ALA A 188 -3.34 -0.79 13.94
CA ALA A 188 -2.15 -1.48 14.46
C ALA A 188 -1.23 -1.97 13.32
N LEU A 189 -1.79 -2.55 12.26
CA LEU A 189 -1.04 -2.96 11.07
C LEU A 189 -0.34 -1.77 10.40
N ILE A 190 -1.06 -0.66 10.21
CA ILE A 190 -0.48 0.58 9.66
C ILE A 190 0.68 1.07 10.51
N LYS A 191 0.52 1.08 11.84
CA LYS A 191 1.58 1.52 12.77
C LYS A 191 2.81 0.62 12.66
N LYS A 192 2.61 -0.69 12.61
CA LYS A 192 3.66 -1.69 12.45
C LYS A 192 4.43 -1.49 11.15
N GLU A 193 3.76 -1.46 10.00
CA GLU A 193 4.37 -1.29 8.68
C GLU A 193 5.16 0.01 8.57
N LYS A 194 4.61 1.13 9.06
CA LYS A 194 5.33 2.41 9.09
C LYS A 194 6.57 2.37 9.99
N SER A 195 6.54 1.62 11.09
CA SER A 195 7.69 1.48 11.98
C SER A 195 8.80 0.64 11.33
N GLU A 196 8.44 -0.45 10.65
CA GLU A 196 9.38 -1.31 9.93
C GLU A 196 10.03 -0.59 8.76
N GLU A 197 9.25 0.20 8.01
CA GLU A 197 9.77 1.04 6.93
C GLU A 197 10.78 2.08 7.44
N LYS A 198 10.49 2.73 8.58
CA LYS A 198 11.44 3.66 9.22
C LYS A 198 12.74 2.97 9.61
N ILE A 199 12.66 1.77 10.21
CA ILE A 199 13.84 0.99 10.60
C ILE A 199 14.66 0.60 9.35
N LYS A 200 13.99 0.12 8.29
CA LYS A 200 14.63 -0.25 7.02
C LYS A 200 15.33 0.94 6.36
N ASN A 201 14.68 2.10 6.36
CA ASN A 201 15.25 3.33 5.81
C ASN A 201 16.43 3.84 6.65
N ALA A 202 16.36 3.76 7.98
CA ALA A 202 17.48 4.11 8.86
C ALA A 202 18.69 3.18 8.65
N ARG A 203 18.47 1.86 8.50
CA ARG A 203 19.53 0.89 8.18
C ARG A 203 20.20 1.20 6.83
N LYS A 204 19.40 1.44 5.78
CA LYS A 204 19.90 1.83 4.45
C LYS A 204 20.72 3.13 4.48
N ARG A 205 20.31 4.12 5.27
CA ARG A 205 21.07 5.38 5.45
C ARG A 205 22.42 5.13 6.12
N LYS A 206 22.43 4.38 7.23
CA LYS A 206 23.68 4.01 7.94
C LYS A 206 24.64 3.22 7.04
N GLU A 207 24.13 2.33 6.20
CA GLU A 207 24.96 1.57 5.26
C GLU A 207 25.56 2.45 4.15
N LYS A 208 24.76 3.37 3.57
CA LYS A 208 25.25 4.35 2.59
C LYS A 208 26.32 5.26 3.18
N GLU A 209 26.16 5.70 4.43
CA GLU A 209 27.17 6.51 5.14
C GLU A 209 28.47 5.72 5.38
N LYS A 210 28.37 4.45 5.79
CA LYS A 210 29.54 3.56 5.92
C LYS A 210 30.30 3.40 4.59
N ARG A 211 29.57 3.18 3.49
CA ARG A 211 30.18 3.07 2.14
C ARG A 211 30.88 4.37 1.73
N LYS A 212 30.25 5.54 1.95
CA LYS A 212 30.86 6.85 1.66
C LYS A 212 32.14 7.09 2.46
N ARG A 213 32.17 6.69 3.74
CA ARG A 213 33.38 6.79 4.57
C ARG A 213 34.51 5.93 4.01
N LEU A 214 34.23 4.68 3.65
CA LEU A 214 35.21 3.75 3.08
C LEU A 214 35.79 4.24 1.73
N THR A 215 34.97 4.83 0.86
CA THR A 215 35.46 5.40 -0.40
C THR A 215 36.35 6.62 -0.20
N ASN A 216 36.07 7.45 0.83
CA ASN A 216 36.88 8.64 1.11
C ASN A 216 38.24 8.31 1.76
N THR A 217 38.34 7.24 2.56
CA THR A 217 39.63 6.79 3.12
C THR A 217 40.57 6.26 2.04
N ASN A 218 40.06 5.53 1.04
CA ASN A 218 40.90 5.01 -0.05
C ASN A 218 41.41 6.10 -1.01
N SER A 219 40.71 7.23 -1.13
CA SER A 219 41.19 8.38 -1.92
C SER A 219 42.29 9.21 -1.24
N PHE A 220 42.46 9.11 0.08
CA PHE A 220 43.52 9.82 0.80
C PHE A 220 44.87 9.08 0.79
N VAL A 221 44.86 7.74 0.76
CA VAL A 221 46.10 6.94 0.71
C VAL A 221 46.78 7.03 -0.67
N ASN A 222 46.01 7.20 -1.75
CA ASN A 222 46.56 7.21 -3.11
C ASN A 222 47.09 8.58 -3.60
N LYS A 223 47.05 9.62 -2.76
CA LYS A 223 47.56 10.97 -3.10
C LYS A 223 48.91 11.32 -2.46
N GLN A 224 49.48 10.44 -1.64
CA GLN A 224 50.77 10.67 -0.96
C GLN A 224 51.95 9.87 -1.52
N SER A 225 51.80 9.13 -2.61
CA SER A 225 52.87 8.30 -3.19
C SER A 225 53.29 8.73 -4.59
N ILE A 226 53.56 10.01 -4.82
CA ILE A 226 54.39 10.47 -5.95
C ILE A 226 55.18 11.70 -5.48
N ASN A 227 56.38 11.47 -4.95
CA ASN A 227 57.52 12.40 -5.00
C ASN A 227 58.75 11.68 -4.42
N THR A 228 59.20 10.64 -5.12
CA THR A 228 60.56 10.13 -4.92
C THR A 228 61.46 10.92 -5.85
N ILE A 229 62.11 11.96 -5.31
CA ILE A 229 63.21 12.66 -5.97
C ILE A 229 64.36 11.66 -6.10
N VAL A 230 64.68 11.26 -7.33
CA VAL A 230 65.86 10.44 -7.63
C VAL A 230 67.09 11.36 -7.62
N PRO A 231 68.07 11.20 -6.73
CA PRO A 231 69.31 11.95 -6.82
C PRO A 231 70.18 11.38 -7.96
N LYS A 232 70.59 12.28 -8.85
CA LYS A 232 71.50 12.00 -9.96
C LYS A 232 72.92 11.90 -9.40
N ILE A 233 73.45 10.69 -9.24
CA ILE A 233 74.83 10.47 -8.79
C ILE A 233 75.75 10.60 -10.01
N SER A 234 76.57 11.65 -10.02
CA SER A 234 77.66 11.86 -10.98
C SER A 234 78.84 10.95 -10.65
N ALA A 235 79.38 10.29 -11.68
CA ALA A 235 80.53 9.41 -11.60
C ALA A 235 81.84 10.15 -11.26
N ILE A 236 82.61 9.64 -10.31
CA ILE A 236 84.07 9.85 -10.21
C ILE A 236 84.73 8.53 -9.78
N ASN A 237 85.72 8.11 -10.57
CA ASN A 237 86.58 6.95 -10.42
C ASN A 237 87.51 7.06 -9.18
N ILE A 238 87.91 5.92 -8.59
CA ILE A 238 89.32 5.58 -8.27
C ILE A 238 89.42 4.07 -7.89
N ILE A 239 90.30 3.43 -8.63
CA ILE A 239 90.97 2.11 -8.59
C ILE A 239 91.73 1.92 -7.24
N ASN A 240 91.84 0.78 -6.51
CA ASN A 240 92.41 -0.54 -6.82
C ASN A 240 92.27 -1.48 -5.57
N GLY A 241 92.17 -2.81 -5.76
CA GLY A 241 92.56 -3.79 -4.72
C GLY A 241 91.73 -5.08 -4.56
N ILE A 242 92.00 -6.10 -5.39
CA ILE A 242 92.30 -7.52 -5.04
C ILE A 242 91.49 -8.14 -3.87
N SER A 243 90.68 -9.22 -3.92
CA SER A 243 90.81 -10.51 -4.62
C SER A 243 89.62 -11.48 -4.34
N LYS A 244 89.44 -12.45 -5.26
CA LYS A 244 89.01 -13.87 -5.08
C LYS A 244 87.58 -14.19 -4.58
N THR A 245 86.67 -14.58 -5.49
CA THR A 245 86.25 -15.97 -5.86
C THR A 245 85.63 -16.82 -4.75
N ASN A 246 84.32 -17.16 -4.85
CA ASN A 246 83.85 -18.49 -5.31
C ASN A 246 82.33 -18.75 -5.07
N LYS A 247 81.74 -19.42 -6.08
CA LYS A 247 80.71 -20.49 -6.07
C LYS A 247 79.38 -20.35 -5.28
N VAL A 248 78.30 -20.20 -6.07
CA VAL A 248 77.13 -21.10 -6.23
C VAL A 248 76.67 -21.94 -5.01
N LYS A 249 75.37 -21.82 -4.66
CA LYS A 249 74.40 -22.94 -4.69
C LYS A 249 72.95 -22.48 -4.47
N SER A 250 72.07 -22.93 -5.38
CA SER A 250 70.62 -22.97 -5.24
C SER A 250 70.19 -24.30 -4.62
N ILE A 251 69.28 -24.26 -3.62
CA ILE A 251 68.52 -25.41 -3.07
C ILE A 251 67.23 -24.78 -2.48
N SER A 252 66.05 -24.87 -3.10
CA SER A 252 65.06 -25.96 -3.27
C SER A 252 63.93 -25.99 -2.20
N ARG A 253 62.71 -26.22 -2.69
CA ARG A 253 61.44 -26.36 -1.94
C ARG A 253 61.36 -27.72 -1.25
N VAL A 254 60.73 -27.80 -0.06
CA VAL A 254 59.99 -29.00 0.40
C VAL A 254 58.73 -28.62 1.23
N LYS A 255 57.69 -29.43 1.04
CA LYS A 255 56.31 -29.49 1.57
C LYS A 255 56.22 -29.95 3.04
N ILE A 256 55.09 -29.64 3.71
CA ILE A 256 54.38 -30.54 4.66
C ILE A 256 52.86 -30.23 4.52
N VAL A 257 52.02 -31.03 3.84
CA VAL A 257 51.35 -32.31 4.19
C VAL A 257 50.37 -32.20 5.38
N GLY A 258 49.08 -32.41 5.09
CA GLY A 258 48.04 -32.64 6.08
C GLY A 258 47.93 -34.09 6.55
N LYS A 259 47.16 -34.30 7.60
CA LYS A 259 46.58 -35.59 8.04
C LYS A 259 45.27 -35.23 8.77
N LYS A 260 44.15 -35.70 8.19
CA LYS A 260 43.33 -36.84 8.63
C LYS A 260 42.39 -36.46 9.77
#